data_AF-A0A2M6UYK8-F1
#
_entry.id   AF-A0A2M6UYK8-F1
#
_cell.length_a   1.000
_cell.length_b   1.000
_cell.length_c   1.000
_cell.angle_alpha   90.00
_cell.angle_beta   90.00
_cell.angle_gamma   90.00
#
_symmetry.space_group_name_H-M   'P 1'
#
loop_
_entity.id
_entity.type
_entity.pdbx_description
1 polymer ?
#
loop_
_entity_poly.entity_id
_entity_poly.type
_entity_poly.pdbx_seq_one_letter_code
_entity_poly.pdbx_strand_id
1 'polypeptide(L)'
;MRVFGIAGHSGMGKTTLLEHLVPELKARGMVVSVIKHSHKDLDIDRPGKDSYRLRETGCQEVLVMGRRRWVLMHELSEDNEPPLHQLLDKLQACDLVLIEEGVPNFV
;
A
#
# COMPACT_ATOMS: atom_id res chain seq x y z
N MET A 1 11.76 7.60 -11.41
CA MET A 1 10.85 6.55 -10.92
C MET A 1 10.07 5.96 -12.09
N ARG A 2 10.04 4.63 -12.24
CA ARG A 2 9.18 3.88 -13.17
C ARG A 2 8.04 3.22 -12.39
N VAL A 3 6.92 2.92 -13.04
CA VAL A 3 5.74 2.31 -12.41
C VAL A 3 5.30 1.10 -13.22
N PHE A 4 5.06 -0.05 -12.58
CA PHE A 4 4.62 -1.28 -13.22
C PHE A 4 3.49 -1.95 -12.41
N GLY A 5 2.39 -2.29 -13.10
CA GLY A 5 1.26 -3.02 -12.51
C GLY A 5 1.40 -4.55 -12.64
N ILE A 6 0.95 -5.25 -11.59
CA ILE A 6 0.81 -6.71 -11.52
C ILE A 6 -0.65 -6.99 -11.21
N ALA A 7 -1.44 -7.21 -12.26
CA ALA A 7 -2.86 -7.48 -12.18
C ALA A 7 -3.16 -8.98 -12.21
N GLY A 8 -4.21 -9.40 -11.51
CA GLY A 8 -4.62 -10.80 -11.46
C GLY A 8 -5.70 -11.06 -10.41
N HIS A 9 -6.44 -12.15 -10.53
CA HIS A 9 -7.50 -12.48 -9.57
C HIS A 9 -6.92 -12.75 -8.17
N SER A 10 -7.78 -12.67 -7.14
CA SER A 10 -7.42 -13.05 -5.78
C SER A 10 -6.92 -14.50 -5.75
N GLY A 11 -5.85 -14.78 -5.01
CA GLY A 11 -5.26 -16.12 -4.90
C GLY A 11 -4.34 -16.55 -6.06
N MET A 12 -4.15 -15.73 -7.10
CA MET A 12 -3.29 -16.07 -8.26
C MET A 12 -1.78 -15.90 -8.03
N GLY A 13 -1.33 -15.81 -6.77
CA GLY A 13 0.10 -15.73 -6.45
C GLY A 13 0.77 -14.37 -6.70
N LYS A 14 0.02 -13.28 -6.89
CA LYS A 14 0.60 -11.93 -7.09
C LYS A 14 1.54 -11.51 -5.94
N THR A 15 1.08 -11.66 -4.70
CA THR A 15 1.90 -11.35 -3.53
C THR A 15 3.13 -12.26 -3.47
N THR A 16 2.98 -13.56 -3.77
CA THR A 16 4.11 -14.50 -3.84
C THR A 16 5.13 -14.09 -4.90
N LEU A 17 4.69 -13.65 -6.09
CA LEU A 17 5.57 -13.12 -7.11
C LEU A 17 6.35 -11.90 -6.59
N LEU A 18 5.68 -10.96 -5.93
CA LEU A 18 6.30 -9.76 -5.36
C LEU A 18 7.32 -10.10 -4.25
N GLU A 19 7.00 -11.07 -3.39
CA GLU A 19 7.89 -11.55 -2.32
C GLU A 19 9.22 -12.08 -2.86
N HIS A 20 9.23 -12.67 -4.07
CA HIS A 20 10.46 -13.13 -4.73
C HIS A 20 11.10 -12.06 -5.62
N LEU A 21 10.29 -11.26 -6.33
CA LEU A 21 10.79 -10.26 -7.28
C LEU A 21 11.49 -9.10 -6.57
N VAL A 22 10.92 -8.57 -5.48
CA VAL A 22 11.49 -7.40 -4.79
C VAL A 22 12.92 -7.65 -4.29
N PRO A 23 13.24 -8.78 -3.61
CA PRO A 23 14.62 -9.10 -3.25
C PRO A 23 15.58 -9.15 -4.44
N GLU A 24 15.19 -9.76 -5.55
CA GLU A 24 16.01 -9.87 -6.76
C GLU A 24 16.30 -8.50 -7.39
N LEU A 25 15.30 -7.61 -7.44
CA LEU A 25 15.46 -6.25 -7.93
C LEU A 25 16.39 -5.43 -7.03
N LYS A 26 16.24 -5.58 -5.70
CA LYS A 26 17.14 -4.94 -4.73
C LYS A 26 18.57 -5.46 -4.80
N ALA A 27 18.76 -6.77 -5.02
CA ALA A 27 20.08 -7.37 -5.21
C ALA A 27 20.81 -6.80 -6.45
N ARG A 28 20.05 -6.30 -7.43
CA ARG A 28 20.56 -5.58 -8.62
C ARG A 28 20.75 -4.08 -8.41
N GLY A 29 20.62 -3.59 -7.18
CA GLY A 29 20.89 -2.20 -6.81
C GLY A 29 19.73 -1.23 -6.97
N MET A 30 18.50 -1.71 -7.26
CA MET A 30 17.34 -0.82 -7.39
C MET A 30 16.68 -0.54 -6.04
N VAL A 31 16.25 0.71 -5.85
CA VAL A 31 15.34 1.12 -4.77
C VAL A 31 13.91 0.88 -5.23
N VAL A 32 13.20 -0.01 -4.54
CA VAL A 32 11.86 -0.47 -4.94
C VAL A 32 10.84 -0.17 -3.84
N SER A 33 9.71 0.38 -4.23
CA SER A 33 8.51 0.54 -3.40
C SER A 33 7.33 -0.24 -3.99
N VAL A 34 6.33 -0.53 -3.15
CA VAL A 34 5.13 -1.28 -3.56
C VAL A 34 3.90 -0.50 -3.14
N ILE A 35 2.93 -0.36 -4.05
CA ILE A 35 1.56 0.02 -3.73
C ILE A 35 0.72 -1.26 -3.86
N LYS A 36 -0.04 -1.59 -2.82
CA LYS A 36 -1.00 -2.71 -2.86
C LYS A 36 -2.40 -2.14 -2.83
N HIS A 37 -3.14 -2.32 -3.92
CA HIS A 37 -4.53 -1.94 -4.01
C HIS A 37 -5.42 -3.11 -3.57
N SER A 38 -6.28 -2.87 -2.58
CA SER A 38 -7.25 -3.82 -2.04
C SER A 38 -8.67 -3.28 -2.21
N HIS A 39 -9.59 -4.12 -2.70
CA HIS A 39 -11.03 -3.81 -2.73
C HIS A 39 -11.75 -4.08 -1.39
N LYS A 40 -10.98 -4.27 -0.32
CA LYS A 40 -11.49 -4.51 1.03
C LYS A 40 -10.91 -3.45 1.96
N ASP A 41 -11.70 -3.08 2.96
CA ASP A 41 -11.27 -2.22 4.06
C ASP A 41 -9.95 -2.72 4.65
N LEU A 42 -9.07 -1.76 4.94
CA LEU A 42 -7.74 -2.02 5.43
C LEU A 42 -7.61 -1.56 6.89
N ASP A 43 -7.61 -2.53 7.80
CA ASP A 43 -7.26 -2.30 9.19
C ASP A 43 -5.81 -2.75 9.45
N ILE A 44 -4.92 -1.78 9.72
CA ILE A 44 -3.54 -2.08 10.12
C ILE A 44 -3.49 -2.63 11.56
N ASP A 45 -4.38 -2.12 12.42
CA ASP A 45 -4.52 -2.54 13.82
C ASP A 45 -5.93 -3.09 14.08
N ARG A 46 -6.07 -3.86 15.15
CA ARG A 46 -7.35 -4.52 15.50
C ARG A 46 -8.15 -3.70 16.51
N PRO A 47 -9.49 -3.87 16.56
CA PRO A 47 -10.33 -3.29 17.60
C PRO A 47 -9.77 -3.49 19.01
N GLY A 48 -9.76 -2.41 19.80
CA GLY A 48 -9.23 -2.39 21.17
C GLY A 48 -7.77 -1.93 21.30
N LYS A 49 -7.00 -1.83 20.21
CA LYS A 49 -5.67 -1.18 20.21
C LYS A 49 -5.79 0.34 20.28
N ASP A 50 -4.77 1.01 20.81
CA ASP A 50 -4.76 2.47 20.98
C ASP A 50 -4.87 3.21 19.64
N SER A 51 -4.08 2.79 18.66
CA SER A 51 -4.11 3.31 17.29
C SER A 51 -5.47 3.13 16.61
N TYR A 52 -6.10 1.97 16.77
CA TYR A 52 -7.48 1.74 16.30
C TYR A 52 -8.44 2.72 16.97
N ARG A 53 -8.42 2.81 18.32
CA ARG A 53 -9.31 3.70 19.06
C ARG A 53 -9.13 5.18 18.68
N LEU A 54 -7.90 5.62 18.44
CA LEU A 54 -7.60 6.99 18.00
C LEU A 54 -8.16 7.28 16.61
N ARG A 55 -8.05 6.33 15.68
CA ARG A 55 -8.61 6.44 14.34
C ARG A 55 -10.12 6.65 14.38
N GLU A 56 -10.83 5.86 15.19
CA GLU A 56 -12.29 5.94 15.36
C GLU A 56 -12.77 7.25 16.01
N THR A 57 -11.87 8.12 16.51
CA THR A 57 -12.27 9.43 17.05
C THR A 57 -12.63 10.46 15.98
N GLY A 58 -12.38 10.14 14.69
CA GLY A 58 -12.60 11.06 13.57
C GLY A 58 -11.37 11.92 13.23
N CYS A 59 -10.18 11.54 13.72
CA CYS A 59 -8.94 12.14 13.22
C CYS A 59 -8.78 11.85 11.73
N GLN A 60 -8.36 12.86 10.97
CA GLN A 60 -8.08 12.69 9.52
C GLN A 60 -6.90 11.73 9.28
N GLU A 61 -5.92 11.76 10.18
CA GLU A 61 -4.74 10.91 10.10
C GLU A 61 -4.33 10.40 11.48
N VAL A 62 -3.75 9.20 11.51
CA VAL A 62 -3.10 8.63 12.69
C VAL A 62 -1.70 8.17 12.30
N LEU A 63 -0.68 8.83 12.85
CA LEU A 63 0.73 8.47 12.68
C LEU A 63 1.22 7.68 13.90
N VAL A 64 1.63 6.44 13.68
CA VAL A 64 2.18 5.56 14.71
C VAL A 64 3.67 5.37 14.47
N MET A 65 4.49 5.76 15.44
CA MET A 65 5.95 5.66 15.36
C MET A 65 6.50 4.56 16.27
N GLY A 66 7.32 3.67 15.72
CA GLY A 66 8.08 2.68 16.46
C GLY A 66 9.59 2.82 16.20
N ARG A 67 10.40 1.98 16.87
CA ARG A 67 11.89 2.06 16.80
C ARG A 67 12.48 1.81 15.41
N ARG A 68 11.78 1.08 14.54
CA ARG A 68 12.30 0.61 13.24
C ARG A 68 11.50 1.08 12.03
N ARG A 69 10.28 1.56 12.26
CA ARG A 69 9.32 1.95 11.22
C ARG A 69 8.23 2.80 11.84
N TRP A 70 7.53 3.52 10.99
CA TRP A 70 6.29 4.20 11.31
C TRP A 70 5.22 3.80 10.30
N VAL A 71 3.96 4.06 10.64
CA VAL A 71 2.80 3.89 9.77
C VAL A 71 1.99 5.18 9.84
N LEU A 72 1.53 5.65 8.69
CA LEU A 72 0.54 6.73 8.58
C LEU A 72 -0.73 6.11 8.01
N MET A 73 -1.81 6.18 8.78
CA MET A 73 -3.16 5.87 8.32
C MET A 73 -3.83 7.18 7.92
N HIS A 74 -4.36 7.23 6.70
CA HIS A 74 -5.08 8.36 6.15
C HIS A 74 -6.51 7.90 5.87
N GLU A 75 -7.48 8.53 6.54
CA GLU A 75 -8.88 8.18 6.36
C GLU A 75 -9.41 8.74 5.04
N LEU A 76 -10.04 7.88 4.24
CA LEU A 76 -10.70 8.28 3.00
C LEU A 76 -12.18 8.54 3.29
N SER A 77 -12.73 9.61 2.71
CA SER A 77 -14.19 9.74 2.61
C SER A 77 -14.71 8.71 1.59
N GLU A 78 -15.90 8.14 1.84
CA GLU A 78 -16.48 7.01 1.06
C GLU A 78 -16.44 7.17 -0.48
N ASP A 79 -16.40 8.41 -0.99
CA ASP A 79 -16.43 8.71 -2.42
C ASP A 79 -15.08 9.16 -3.04
N ASN A 80 -13.97 9.11 -2.30
CA ASN A 80 -12.72 9.74 -2.74
C ASN A 80 -11.51 8.81 -2.66
N GLU A 81 -11.44 7.84 -3.56
CA GLU A 81 -10.19 7.12 -3.80
C GLU A 81 -9.18 8.08 -4.46
N PRO A 82 -8.00 8.31 -3.85
CA PRO A 82 -7.03 9.23 -4.39
C PRO A 82 -6.49 8.70 -5.73
N PRO A 83 -6.35 9.56 -6.76
CA PRO A 83 -5.75 9.15 -8.01
C PRO A 83 -4.30 8.70 -7.79
N LEU A 84 -3.83 7.73 -8.58
CA LEU A 84 -2.52 7.08 -8.40
C LEU A 84 -1.35 8.07 -8.22
N HIS A 85 -1.34 9.20 -8.92
CA HIS A 85 -0.28 10.19 -8.78
C HIS A 85 -0.16 10.75 -7.34
N GLN A 86 -1.27 10.96 -6.65
CA GLN A 86 -1.26 11.42 -5.26
C GLN A 86 -0.69 10.37 -4.31
N LEU A 87 -0.94 9.08 -4.58
CA LEU A 87 -0.36 7.98 -3.80
C LEU A 87 1.14 7.85 -4.05
N LEU A 88 1.58 8.03 -5.29
CA LEU A 88 3.00 8.04 -5.64
C LEU A 88 3.76 9.16 -4.92
N ASP A 89 3.14 10.33 -4.75
CA ASP A 89 3.73 11.47 -4.02
C ASP A 89 3.92 11.20 -2.52
N LYS A 90 3.28 10.16 -1.95
CA LYS A 90 3.49 9.75 -0.54
C LYS A 90 4.70 8.83 -0.37
N LEU A 91 5.25 8.28 -1.44
CA LEU A 91 6.38 7.37 -1.37
C LEU A 91 7.70 8.12 -1.27
N GLN A 92 8.69 7.48 -0.64
CA GLN A 92 10.07 7.96 -0.69
C GLN A 92 10.63 7.83 -2.12
N ALA A 93 11.67 8.60 -2.43
CA ALA A 93 12.37 8.51 -3.70
C ALA A 93 12.82 7.07 -3.97
N CYS A 94 12.41 6.53 -5.12
CA CYS A 94 12.75 5.18 -5.56
C CYS A 94 12.89 5.11 -7.09
N ASP A 95 13.54 4.03 -7.56
CA ASP A 95 13.74 3.78 -8.98
C ASP A 95 12.48 3.19 -9.62
N LEU A 96 11.76 2.35 -8.86
CA LEU A 96 10.64 1.55 -9.33
C LEU A 96 9.54 1.42 -8.27
N VAL A 97 8.30 1.64 -8.68
CA VAL A 97 7.09 1.29 -7.93
C VAL A 97 6.40 0.10 -8.60
N LEU A 98 6.15 -0.95 -7.84
CA LEU A 98 5.31 -2.09 -8.26
C LEU A 98 3.91 -1.92 -7.68
N ILE A 99 2.88 -2.07 -8.51
CA ILE A 99 1.48 -1.98 -8.08
C ILE A 99 0.89 -3.38 -8.09
N GLU A 100 0.48 -3.90 -6.94
CA GLU A 100 -0.36 -5.10 -6.86
C GLU A 100 -1.82 -4.70 -6.96
N GLU A 101 -2.54 -5.19 -7.98
CA GLU A 101 -3.95 -4.87 -8.18
C GLU A 101 -4.79 -6.10 -8.54
N GLY A 102 -6.10 -6.02 -8.26
CA GLY A 102 -7.08 -6.95 -8.82
C GLY A 102 -7.18 -6.78 -10.32
N VAL A 103 -7.72 -7.78 -11.03
CA VAL A 103 -8.13 -7.55 -12.42
C VAL A 103 -9.25 -6.52 -12.40
N PRO A 104 -9.15 -5.37 -13.10
CA PRO A 104 -10.28 -4.50 -13.26
C PRO A 104 -11.42 -5.29 -13.93
N ASN A 105 -12.65 -5.14 -13.43
CA ASN A 105 -13.83 -5.77 -14.03
C ASN A 105 -14.01 -5.22 -15.45
N PHE A 106 -13.45 -5.92 -16.44
CA PHE A 106 -13.77 -5.74 -17.85
C PHE A 106 -14.48 -7.00 -18.34
N VAL A 107 -15.78 -7.08 -18.04
CA VAL A 107 -16.87 -7.15 -19.03
C VAL A 107 -18.00 -6.28 -18.50
#